data_AF-A0AAW0F3P4-F1
#
_entry.id   AF-A0AAW0F3P4-F1
#
_cell.length_a   1.000
_cell.length_b   1.000
_cell.length_c   1.000
_cell.angle_alpha   90.00
_cell.angle_beta   90.00
_cell.angle_gamma   90.00
#
_symmetry.space_group_name_H-M   'P 1'
#
loop_
_entity.id
_entity.type
_entity.pdbx_description
1 polymer ?
#
loop_
_entity_poly.entity_id
_entity_poly.type
_entity_poly.pdbx_seq_one_letter_code
_entity_poly.pdbx_strand_id
1 'polypeptide(L)'
;MACSAASSYGGGSVRGAIRRLYGGRPAEPLTILHATVPPVTSRLLHDGAHVLNAVLDCLRDQQLSTSSEQSAATATPTSHWLLSVPAPLRQDEAAVVNYLGMMVAIDFCHWAEVGGAVPARPGDAVTGFAGFYAVVEEEPAGGPSEPHHGGAPSGTTERLTEPPSQAPAVSDGCATPTKPLLRGSAAMMYLLRRAVEVHGVAWYDPHYLQRWGNDAAAATEALRVCFLGCAADGVTPLWMPCTRERVELLLSLADALVERHTSFHAILRECGGCVFASTAAAAGHVGGLVPALIRLHPRYSDFAQVPVCRSGGAVEGLVESCTVPVLKLAQLTALALEQALPALWSCRAACSASSEPRPSAPAPSAPDSWLERRRAAHAARAHTAKSGATATSPLPSVGLFADIDELSVCCDYQIPRTLRAAGLLVYDDHLAWAVDHHILLAPGSAEETSIRVATLVAADRLMGHLNAAPTGSADGAACAAPDGQAPFCAVHHLDYALWYVGRYMVSSDARHHLCRTVMY
;
A
#
# COMPACT_ATOMS: atom_id res chain seq x y z
N MET A 1 -10.23 -4.88 -24.69
CA MET A 1 -11.31 -5.65 -24.02
C MET A 1 -11.45 -5.29 -22.53
N ALA A 2 -10.93 -4.16 -22.05
CA ALA A 2 -11.20 -3.67 -20.70
C ALA A 2 -12.35 -2.66 -20.77
N CYS A 3 -13.58 -3.04 -20.40
CA CYS A 3 -14.65 -2.08 -20.07
C CYS A 3 -15.94 -2.71 -19.52
N SER A 4 -16.25 -3.99 -19.78
CA SER A 4 -17.55 -4.56 -19.36
C SER A 4 -17.63 -4.96 -17.88
N ALA A 5 -16.51 -5.34 -17.25
CA ALA A 5 -16.54 -5.86 -15.87
C ALA A 5 -16.67 -4.74 -14.81
N ALA A 6 -16.19 -3.53 -15.12
CA ALA A 6 -16.24 -2.39 -14.21
C ALA A 6 -17.68 -1.93 -13.94
N SER A 7 -18.56 -1.98 -14.95
CA SER A 7 -19.96 -1.54 -14.83
C SER A 7 -20.82 -2.49 -13.97
N SER A 8 -20.37 -3.73 -13.74
CA SER A 8 -21.10 -4.75 -12.96
C SER A 8 -20.59 -4.92 -11.53
N TYR A 9 -19.55 -4.21 -11.11
CA TYR A 9 -19.01 -4.38 -9.76
C TYR A 9 -19.97 -3.81 -8.71
N GLY A 10 -20.65 -4.69 -7.98
CA GLY A 10 -21.62 -4.36 -6.94
C GLY A 10 -21.04 -3.78 -5.65
N GLY A 11 -19.74 -3.50 -5.61
CA GLY A 11 -19.09 -2.84 -4.47
C GLY A 11 -18.75 -3.72 -3.27
N GLY A 12 -18.90 -5.05 -3.38
CA GLY A 12 -18.57 -5.98 -2.30
C GLY A 12 -17.06 -6.20 -2.12
N SER A 13 -16.62 -6.46 -0.90
CA SER A 13 -15.19 -6.54 -0.56
C SER A 13 -14.41 -7.62 -1.33
N VAL A 14 -13.12 -7.34 -1.58
CA VAL A 14 -12.17 -8.29 -2.18
C VAL A 14 -12.06 -9.54 -1.31
N ARG A 15 -11.85 -9.36 -0.01
CA ARG A 15 -11.78 -10.45 0.96
C ARG A 15 -13.07 -11.26 1.01
N GLY A 16 -14.22 -10.60 0.97
CA GLY A 16 -15.52 -11.26 0.88
C GLY A 16 -15.68 -12.07 -0.41
N ALA A 17 -15.22 -11.56 -1.55
CA ALA A 17 -15.22 -12.31 -2.81
C ALA A 17 -14.33 -13.55 -2.74
N ILE A 18 -13.11 -13.42 -2.19
CA ILE A 18 -12.20 -14.54 -1.98
C ILE A 18 -12.81 -15.61 -1.08
N ARG A 19 -13.40 -15.23 0.05
CA ARG A 19 -14.05 -16.18 0.97
C ARG A 19 -15.24 -16.87 0.35
N ARG A 20 -16.08 -16.16 -0.41
CA ARG A 20 -17.22 -16.76 -1.13
C ARG A 20 -16.77 -17.78 -2.17
N LEU A 21 -15.70 -17.49 -2.91
CA LEU A 21 -15.22 -18.35 -4.00
C LEU A 21 -14.35 -19.51 -3.50
N TYR A 22 -13.54 -19.29 -2.46
CA TYR A 22 -12.43 -20.17 -2.09
C TYR A 22 -12.37 -20.53 -0.59
N GLY A 23 -13.25 -19.97 0.24
CA GLY A 23 -13.22 -20.15 1.70
C GLY A 23 -13.79 -21.47 2.21
N GLY A 24 -14.47 -22.25 1.36
CA GLY A 24 -15.20 -23.45 1.79
C GLY A 24 -14.34 -24.63 2.27
N ARG A 25 -13.03 -24.65 1.97
CA ARG A 25 -12.14 -25.79 2.26
C ARG A 25 -10.75 -25.34 2.72
N PRO A 26 -10.60 -24.76 3.93
CA PRO A 26 -9.31 -24.27 4.42
C PRO A 26 -8.29 -25.38 4.71
N ALA A 27 -8.74 -26.62 4.92
CA ALA A 27 -7.90 -27.78 5.20
C ALA A 27 -7.37 -28.49 3.96
N GLU A 28 -7.85 -28.15 2.76
CA GLU A 28 -7.42 -28.75 1.49
C GLU A 28 -6.52 -27.77 0.73
N PRO A 29 -5.51 -28.29 -0.01
CA PRO A 29 -4.81 -27.49 -1.01
C PRO A 29 -5.80 -26.95 -2.04
N LEU A 30 -5.66 -25.67 -2.39
CA LEU A 30 -6.47 -25.04 -3.41
C LEU A 30 -5.58 -24.64 -4.59
N THR A 31 -5.83 -25.23 -5.75
CA THR A 31 -5.16 -24.85 -6.99
C THR A 31 -5.98 -23.85 -7.77
N ILE A 32 -5.36 -22.72 -8.11
CA ILE A 32 -5.88 -21.65 -8.95
C ILE A 32 -4.97 -21.56 -10.16
N LEU A 33 -5.39 -22.17 -11.26
CA LEU A 33 -4.59 -22.27 -12.49
C LEU A 33 -3.21 -22.88 -12.20
N HIS A 34 -2.13 -22.10 -12.33
CA HIS A 34 -0.73 -22.55 -12.18
C HIS A 34 -0.17 -22.38 -10.75
N ALA A 35 -1.00 -21.96 -9.79
CA ALA A 35 -0.58 -21.75 -8.41
C ALA A 35 -1.45 -22.53 -7.42
N THR A 36 -0.83 -23.15 -6.43
CA THR A 36 -1.47 -23.91 -5.37
C THR A 36 -1.22 -23.25 -4.02
N VAL A 37 -2.30 -23.04 -3.26
CA VAL A 37 -2.27 -22.55 -1.89
C VAL A 37 -2.48 -23.75 -0.95
N PRO A 38 -1.45 -24.25 -0.26
CA PRO A 38 -1.59 -25.34 0.70
C PRO A 38 -2.42 -24.91 1.92
N PRO A 39 -2.89 -25.88 2.73
CA PRO A 39 -3.44 -25.57 4.05
C PRO A 39 -2.33 -25.06 4.98
N VAL A 40 -2.65 -24.07 5.82
CA VAL A 40 -1.72 -23.53 6.82
C VAL A 40 -1.65 -24.50 8.00
N THR A 41 -0.61 -25.34 8.03
CA THR A 41 -0.38 -26.36 9.06
C THR A 41 0.88 -26.06 9.86
N SER A 42 1.01 -26.58 11.09
CA SER A 42 2.22 -26.39 11.90
C SER A 42 3.48 -26.89 11.22
N ARG A 43 3.38 -27.96 10.41
CA ARG A 43 4.50 -28.46 9.59
C ARG A 43 4.93 -27.45 8.53
N LEU A 44 3.97 -26.89 7.78
CA LEU A 44 4.28 -25.88 6.77
C LEU A 44 4.94 -24.64 7.40
N LEU A 45 4.44 -24.22 8.56
CA LEU A 45 5.03 -23.10 9.29
C LEU A 45 6.45 -23.41 9.78
N HIS A 46 6.74 -24.67 10.12
CA HIS A 46 8.08 -25.12 10.48
C HIS A 46 9.04 -25.11 9.28
N ASP A 47 8.60 -25.64 8.13
CA ASP A 47 9.41 -25.70 6.91
C ASP A 47 9.74 -24.29 6.39
N GLY A 48 8.79 -23.33 6.51
CA GLY A 48 8.95 -21.92 6.16
C GLY A 48 9.37 -21.00 7.31
N ALA A 49 9.85 -21.55 8.45
CA ALA A 49 9.95 -20.83 9.71
C ALA A 49 10.79 -19.55 9.63
N HIS A 50 11.87 -19.53 8.86
CA HIS A 50 12.73 -18.34 8.78
C HIS A 50 12.00 -17.11 8.19
N VAL A 51 11.25 -17.26 7.09
CA VAL A 51 10.47 -16.16 6.48
C VAL A 51 9.30 -15.79 7.38
N LEU A 52 8.60 -16.80 7.92
CA LEU A 52 7.43 -16.57 8.74
C LEU A 52 7.78 -15.91 10.09
N ASN A 53 8.89 -16.29 10.70
CA ASN A 53 9.39 -15.62 11.90
C ASN A 53 9.70 -14.15 11.60
N ALA A 54 10.32 -13.84 10.47
CA ALA A 54 10.55 -12.46 10.05
C ALA A 54 9.24 -11.66 9.87
N VAL A 55 8.19 -12.29 9.30
CA VAL A 55 6.85 -11.68 9.21
C VAL A 55 6.27 -11.45 10.60
N LEU A 56 6.37 -12.43 11.50
CA LEU A 56 5.87 -12.32 12.88
C LEU A 56 6.64 -11.31 13.73
N ASP A 57 7.96 -11.19 13.54
CA ASP A 57 8.79 -10.16 14.16
C ASP A 57 8.35 -8.78 13.67
N CYS A 58 8.19 -8.60 12.35
CA CYS A 58 7.72 -7.34 11.77
C CYS A 58 6.31 -6.95 12.28
N LEU A 59 5.41 -7.92 12.43
CA LEU A 59 4.08 -7.69 13.00
C LEU A 59 4.15 -7.26 14.48
N ARG A 60 5.01 -7.90 15.27
CA ARG A 60 5.23 -7.54 16.69
C ARG A 60 5.83 -6.15 16.82
N ASP A 61 6.81 -5.80 15.98
CA ASP A 61 7.45 -4.49 15.98
C ASP A 61 6.44 -3.37 15.65
N GLN A 62 5.53 -3.60 14.70
CA GLN A 62 4.44 -2.67 14.41
C GLN A 62 3.50 -2.49 15.61
N GLN A 63 3.10 -3.58 16.27
CA GLN A 63 2.22 -3.53 17.44
C GLN A 63 2.87 -2.83 18.64
N LEU A 64 4.15 -3.09 18.90
CA LEU A 64 4.91 -2.40 19.93
C LEU A 64 5.07 -0.91 19.62
N SER A 65 5.31 -0.56 18.35
CA SER A 65 5.40 0.84 17.91
C SER A 65 4.09 1.59 18.14
N THR A 66 2.95 1.01 17.77
CA THR A 66 1.63 1.64 18.01
C THR A 66 1.30 1.81 19.49
N SER A 67 1.82 0.93 20.35
CA SER A 67 1.61 0.98 21.81
C SER A 67 2.50 2.03 22.48
N SER A 68 3.75 2.16 22.03
CA SER A 68 4.67 3.20 22.49
C SER A 68 4.25 4.60 22.02
N GLU A 69 3.75 4.72 20.78
CA GLU A 69 3.23 5.97 20.22
C GLU A 69 1.99 6.48 20.95
N GLN A 70 1.18 5.59 21.55
CA GLN A 70 0.08 5.98 22.44
C GLN A 70 0.57 6.56 23.77
N SER A 71 1.81 6.27 24.18
CA SER A 71 2.40 6.74 25.44
C SER A 71 3.25 8.01 25.27
N ALA A 72 3.75 8.31 24.07
CA ALA A 72 4.62 9.46 23.82
C ALA A 72 3.86 10.57 23.09
N ALA A 73 3.47 11.60 23.85
CA ALA A 73 2.82 12.83 23.36
C ALA A 73 3.74 13.75 22.52
N THR A 74 4.54 13.19 21.60
CA THR A 74 5.36 13.98 20.69
C THR A 74 4.55 14.36 19.46
N ALA A 75 4.63 15.62 19.02
CA ALA A 75 3.86 16.15 17.88
C ALA A 75 4.35 15.63 16.50
N THR A 76 5.35 14.75 16.48
CA THR A 76 6.02 14.32 15.26
C THR A 76 5.23 13.19 14.58
N PRO A 77 4.84 13.34 13.30
CA PRO A 77 4.10 12.30 12.59
C PRO A 77 4.97 11.05 12.37
N THR A 78 4.41 9.90 12.67
CA THR A 78 5.09 8.59 12.59
C THR A 78 4.63 7.74 11.42
N SER A 79 3.44 8.02 10.89
CA SER A 79 2.84 7.36 9.73
C SER A 79 3.66 7.63 8.46
N HIS A 80 4.16 6.57 7.83
CA HIS A 80 4.95 6.67 6.59
C HIS A 80 4.18 7.32 5.44
N TRP A 81 2.87 7.07 5.35
CA TRP A 81 2.00 7.77 4.38
C TRP A 81 1.94 9.26 4.66
N LEU A 82 1.74 9.69 5.90
CA LEU A 82 1.72 11.13 6.22
C LEU A 82 3.09 11.79 6.00
N LEU A 83 4.19 11.08 6.30
CA LEU A 83 5.56 11.55 6.06
C LEU A 83 5.88 11.71 4.57
N SER A 84 5.17 10.99 3.69
CA SER A 84 5.28 11.15 2.24
C SER A 84 4.60 12.42 1.71
N VAL A 85 3.69 13.01 2.49
CA VAL A 85 3.00 14.25 2.11
C VAL A 85 3.91 15.45 2.37
N PRO A 86 4.05 16.40 1.43
CA PRO A 86 4.80 17.63 1.62
C PRO A 86 4.37 18.40 2.86
N ALA A 87 5.34 18.89 3.65
CA ALA A 87 5.04 19.63 4.87
C ALA A 87 4.05 20.79 4.69
N PRO A 88 4.12 21.62 3.62
CA PRO A 88 3.16 22.69 3.39
C PRO A 88 1.71 22.23 3.24
N LEU A 89 1.49 21.01 2.71
CA LEU A 89 0.15 20.48 2.48
C LEU A 89 -0.47 19.87 3.73
N ARG A 90 0.33 19.50 4.74
CA ARG A 90 -0.16 18.89 5.98
C ARG A 90 -1.05 19.81 6.82
N GLN A 91 -1.18 21.09 6.48
CA GLN A 91 -2.12 22.00 7.15
C GLN A 91 -3.53 21.97 6.56
N ASP A 92 -3.71 21.36 5.38
CA ASP A 92 -5.01 21.18 4.74
C ASP A 92 -5.33 19.68 4.57
N GLU A 93 -6.43 19.25 5.18
CA GLU A 93 -6.89 17.85 5.08
C GLU A 93 -7.24 17.48 3.63
N ALA A 94 -7.85 18.40 2.88
CA ALA A 94 -8.21 18.16 1.48
C ALA A 94 -6.94 18.00 0.62
N ALA A 95 -5.93 18.83 0.84
CA ALA A 95 -4.65 18.73 0.15
C ALA A 95 -3.93 17.40 0.44
N VAL A 96 -3.94 16.94 1.71
CA VAL A 96 -3.39 15.63 2.09
C VAL A 96 -4.09 14.50 1.33
N VAL A 97 -5.43 14.48 1.33
CA VAL A 97 -6.21 13.43 0.66
C VAL A 97 -5.99 13.45 -0.86
N ASN A 98 -5.98 14.63 -1.48
CA ASN A 98 -5.75 14.77 -2.92
C ASN A 98 -4.33 14.36 -3.32
N TYR A 99 -3.32 14.75 -2.54
CA TYR A 99 -1.94 14.34 -2.76
C TYR A 99 -1.78 12.81 -2.69
N LEU A 100 -2.29 12.18 -1.63
CA LEU A 100 -2.20 10.72 -1.47
C LEU A 100 -2.96 9.97 -2.56
N GLY A 101 -4.15 10.46 -2.95
CA GLY A 101 -4.94 9.87 -4.03
C GLY A 101 -4.20 9.90 -5.38
N MET A 102 -3.58 11.03 -5.73
CA MET A 102 -2.77 11.16 -6.94
C MET A 102 -1.50 10.30 -6.87
N MET A 103 -0.82 10.28 -5.72
CA MET A 103 0.40 9.50 -5.51
C MET A 103 0.16 8.00 -5.69
N VAL A 104 -0.90 7.47 -5.08
CA VAL A 104 -1.25 6.04 -5.19
C VAL A 104 -1.70 5.69 -6.60
N ALA A 105 -2.41 6.59 -7.30
CA ALA A 105 -2.90 6.30 -8.65
C ALA A 105 -1.77 6.03 -9.66
N ILE A 106 -0.60 6.62 -9.46
CA ILE A 106 0.57 6.42 -10.32
C ILE A 106 1.54 5.36 -9.81
N ASP A 107 1.22 4.65 -8.73
CA ASP A 107 2.08 3.62 -8.16
C ASP A 107 2.06 2.34 -9.02
N PHE A 108 3.08 2.18 -9.87
CA PHE A 108 3.33 0.95 -10.64
C PHE A 108 4.74 0.94 -11.21
N CYS A 109 5.35 -0.23 -11.26
CA CYS A 109 6.57 -0.60 -11.94
C CYS A 109 7.76 0.16 -11.38
N HIS A 110 8.54 -0.54 -10.56
CA HIS A 110 9.72 0.01 -9.90
C HIS A 110 11.03 -0.56 -10.44
N TRP A 111 10.95 -1.32 -11.53
CA TRP A 111 12.09 -1.87 -12.24
C TRP A 111 12.01 -1.50 -13.72
N ALA A 112 13.16 -1.35 -14.36
CA ALA A 112 13.26 -1.18 -15.81
C ALA A 112 14.38 -2.05 -16.35
N GLU A 113 14.24 -2.51 -17.59
CA GLU A 113 15.34 -3.12 -18.33
C GLU A 113 16.48 -2.13 -18.53
N VAL A 114 17.71 -2.63 -18.42
CA VAL A 114 18.92 -1.83 -18.62
C VAL A 114 19.81 -2.49 -19.65
N GLY A 115 20.36 -1.69 -20.57
CA GLY A 115 21.36 -2.15 -21.54
C GLY A 115 20.81 -2.80 -22.82
N GLY A 116 19.48 -2.88 -22.99
CA GLY A 116 18.84 -3.38 -24.21
C GLY A 116 18.28 -2.28 -25.11
N ALA A 117 18.52 -2.35 -26.42
CA ALA A 117 17.91 -1.44 -27.41
C ALA A 117 16.43 -1.76 -27.68
N VAL A 118 15.98 -2.98 -27.36
CA VAL A 118 14.62 -3.46 -27.60
C VAL A 118 14.05 -4.00 -26.29
N PRO A 119 12.92 -3.46 -25.80
CA PRO A 119 12.26 -3.99 -24.61
C PRO A 119 11.80 -5.43 -24.84
N ALA A 120 11.98 -6.29 -23.83
CA ALA A 120 11.48 -7.66 -23.80
C ALA A 120 9.96 -7.70 -24.07
N ARG A 121 9.50 -8.75 -24.76
CA ARG A 121 8.08 -9.03 -24.98
C ARG A 121 7.61 -10.10 -23.99
N PRO A 122 6.31 -10.20 -23.72
CA PRO A 122 5.81 -11.33 -22.93
C PRO A 122 6.26 -12.66 -23.52
N GLY A 123 6.83 -13.53 -22.69
CA GLY A 123 7.48 -14.78 -23.06
C GLY A 123 9.00 -14.69 -23.23
N ASP A 124 9.57 -13.50 -23.36
CA ASP A 124 11.02 -13.31 -23.43
C ASP A 124 11.63 -13.30 -22.02
N ALA A 125 12.87 -13.80 -21.91
CA ALA A 125 13.68 -13.61 -20.71
C ALA A 125 14.15 -12.16 -20.61
N VAL A 126 13.95 -11.54 -19.45
CA VAL A 126 14.44 -10.18 -19.18
C VAL A 126 15.90 -10.25 -18.74
N THR A 127 16.82 -9.94 -19.67
CA THR A 127 18.26 -9.94 -19.39
C THR A 127 18.72 -8.55 -18.93
N GLY A 128 18.90 -8.37 -17.63
CA GLY A 128 19.37 -7.12 -17.05
C GLY A 128 18.23 -6.13 -16.79
N PHE A 129 17.89 -5.96 -15.52
CA PHE A 129 16.97 -4.93 -15.07
C PHE A 129 17.49 -4.31 -13.78
N ALA A 130 17.19 -3.03 -13.58
CA ALA A 130 17.57 -2.29 -12.39
C ALA A 130 16.34 -1.72 -11.70
N GLY A 131 16.45 -1.53 -10.39
CA GLY A 131 15.48 -0.77 -9.62
C GLY A 131 15.58 0.73 -9.92
N PHE A 132 14.59 1.48 -9.48
CA PHE A 132 14.65 2.94 -9.45
C PHE A 132 15.26 3.45 -8.14
N TYR A 133 16.13 4.47 -8.19
CA TYR A 133 16.87 4.97 -7.03
C TYR A 133 16.82 6.49 -6.89
N ALA A 134 16.76 6.97 -5.65
CA ALA A 134 16.94 8.38 -5.29
C ALA A 134 17.96 8.52 -4.16
N VAL A 135 18.82 9.53 -4.25
CA VAL A 135 19.72 9.92 -3.15
C VAL A 135 18.93 10.82 -2.21
N VAL A 136 19.01 10.54 -0.92
CA VAL A 136 18.53 11.50 0.08
C VAL A 136 19.56 12.62 0.17
N GLU A 137 19.18 13.79 -0.33
CA GLU A 137 19.97 15.00 -0.13
C GLU A 137 19.94 15.39 1.34
N GLU A 138 21.13 15.64 1.91
CA GLU A 138 21.22 16.30 3.21
C GLU A 138 20.66 17.70 3.06
N GLU A 139 19.69 18.06 3.90
CA GLU A 139 19.26 19.45 4.05
C GLU A 139 20.51 20.29 4.35
N PRO A 140 20.84 21.33 3.55
CA PRO A 140 22.04 22.10 3.77
C PRO A 140 22.03 22.66 5.19
N ALA A 141 22.99 22.23 6.00
CA ALA A 141 23.15 22.66 7.37
C ALA A 141 23.56 24.15 7.40
N GLY A 142 22.56 25.04 7.33
CA GLY A 142 22.76 26.48 7.50
C GLY A 142 22.37 27.33 6.29
N GLY A 143 21.09 27.70 6.22
CA GLY A 143 20.72 29.05 5.82
C GLY A 143 20.82 29.99 7.04
N PRO A 144 21.06 31.31 6.89
CA PRO A 144 21.10 32.23 8.00
C PRO A 144 19.75 32.20 8.72
N SER A 145 19.78 31.67 9.94
CA SER A 145 18.67 31.56 10.86
C SER A 145 18.09 32.93 11.16
N GLU A 146 16.88 33.21 10.66
CA GLU A 146 15.97 34.09 11.39
C GLU A 146 15.61 33.42 12.72
N PRO A 147 15.46 34.18 13.82
CA PRO A 147 15.23 33.62 15.15
C PRO A 147 13.78 33.14 15.28
N HIS A 148 13.47 31.98 14.71
CA HIS A 148 12.28 31.23 15.07
C HIS A 148 12.58 30.35 16.28
N HIS A 149 12.05 30.75 17.43
CA HIS A 149 11.93 29.90 18.61
C HIS A 149 11.02 28.71 18.29
N GLY A 150 11.63 27.56 18.00
CA GLY A 150 10.95 26.27 17.88
C GLY A 150 11.94 25.20 17.45
N GLY A 151 12.27 24.27 18.33
CA GLY A 151 13.23 23.19 18.06
C GLY A 151 12.84 22.38 16.82
N ALA A 152 13.76 22.26 15.87
CA ALA A 152 13.57 21.48 14.66
C ALA A 152 13.71 19.96 14.95
N PRO A 153 12.82 19.10 14.43
CA PRO A 153 12.92 17.65 14.58
C PRO A 153 13.89 17.06 13.54
N SER A 154 15.07 16.63 13.99
CA SER A 154 16.09 15.95 13.17
C SER A 154 15.74 14.48 12.80
N GLY A 155 14.48 14.05 12.93
CA GLY A 155 14.10 12.62 12.92
C GLY A 155 13.46 12.07 11.64
N THR A 156 13.25 12.87 10.60
CA THR A 156 12.49 12.42 9.41
C THR A 156 13.31 11.50 8.49
N THR A 157 14.64 11.66 8.49
CA THR A 157 15.56 10.94 7.59
C THR A 157 15.63 9.45 7.92
N GLU A 158 15.63 9.09 9.21
CA GLU A 158 15.88 7.72 9.68
C GLU A 158 14.74 6.73 9.40
N ARG A 159 13.50 7.21 9.22
CA ARG A 159 12.32 6.34 9.04
C ARG A 159 12.00 5.97 7.60
N LEU A 160 12.54 6.71 6.62
CA LEU A 160 12.41 6.37 5.20
C LEU A 160 13.63 5.60 4.67
N THR A 161 14.75 5.61 5.41
CA THR A 161 15.95 4.89 5.03
C THR A 161 15.73 3.39 5.14
N GLU A 162 16.04 2.68 4.06
CA GLU A 162 16.05 1.21 4.04
C GLU A 162 17.03 0.68 5.10
N PRO A 163 16.77 -0.48 5.73
CA PRO A 163 17.78 -1.13 6.57
C PRO A 163 19.08 -1.28 5.77
N PRO A 164 20.26 -1.18 6.41
CA PRO A 164 21.54 -1.24 5.72
C PRO A 164 21.58 -2.49 4.84
N SER A 165 21.55 -2.25 3.53
CA SER A 165 21.44 -3.29 2.52
C SER A 165 22.64 -4.22 2.63
N GLN A 166 22.41 -5.54 2.57
CA GLN A 166 23.43 -6.49 2.09
C GLN A 166 23.65 -6.29 0.57
N ALA A 167 23.90 -5.05 0.15
CA ALA A 167 24.33 -4.78 -1.21
C ALA A 167 25.63 -5.58 -1.43
N PRO A 168 25.83 -6.18 -2.62
CA PRO A 168 27.10 -6.84 -2.91
C PRO A 168 28.20 -5.82 -2.65
N ALA A 169 29.09 -6.13 -1.71
CA ALA A 169 30.21 -5.27 -1.38
C ALA A 169 31.03 -5.06 -2.65
N VAL A 170 30.92 -3.88 -3.25
CA VAL A 170 31.82 -3.46 -4.31
C VAL A 170 33.14 -3.22 -3.60
N SER A 171 34.00 -4.23 -3.62
CA SER A 171 35.35 -4.16 -3.09
C SER A 171 36.16 -3.23 -3.98
N ASP A 172 36.29 -1.95 -3.60
CA ASP A 172 37.50 -1.19 -3.86
C ASP A 172 37.62 0.02 -2.92
N GLY A 173 38.82 0.18 -2.37
CA GLY A 173 39.09 1.00 -1.20
C GLY A 173 39.07 2.51 -1.46
N CYS A 174 38.10 3.20 -0.89
CA CYS A 174 38.19 4.52 -0.24
C CYS A 174 36.78 4.88 0.25
N ALA A 175 36.46 4.58 1.52
CA ALA A 175 35.12 4.77 2.06
C ALA A 175 34.82 6.26 2.34
N THR A 176 34.34 6.98 1.34
CA THR A 176 33.54 8.18 1.58
C THR A 176 32.19 7.76 2.17
N PRO A 177 31.59 8.52 3.10
CA PRO A 177 30.27 8.20 3.62
C PRO A 177 29.27 8.19 2.46
N THR A 178 28.78 7.00 2.13
CA THR A 178 27.80 6.81 1.05
C THR A 178 26.49 7.43 1.49
N LYS A 179 26.02 8.45 0.76
CA LYS A 179 24.72 9.08 1.02
C LYS A 179 23.61 8.01 1.08
N PRO A 180 22.57 8.19 1.91
CA PRO A 180 21.48 7.22 1.99
C PRO A 180 20.79 7.10 0.62
N LEU A 181 20.60 5.86 0.17
CA LEU A 181 19.91 5.54 -1.08
C LEU A 181 18.53 4.97 -0.80
N LEU A 182 17.51 5.56 -1.41
CA LEU A 182 16.15 5.04 -1.45
C LEU A 182 15.94 4.26 -2.74
N ARG A 183 15.07 3.24 -2.71
CA ARG A 183 14.75 2.43 -3.89
C ARG A 183 13.24 2.34 -4.13
N GLY A 184 12.84 2.07 -5.37
CA GLY A 184 11.46 1.76 -5.77
C GLY A 184 10.42 2.79 -5.29
N SER A 185 9.37 2.34 -4.60
CA SER A 185 8.29 3.21 -4.09
C SER A 185 8.80 4.27 -3.11
N ALA A 186 9.76 3.96 -2.23
CA ALA A 186 10.34 4.93 -1.31
C ALA A 186 11.07 6.06 -2.06
N ALA A 187 11.82 5.72 -3.11
CA ALA A 187 12.47 6.71 -3.99
C ALA A 187 11.43 7.57 -4.73
N MET A 188 10.37 6.96 -5.25
CA MET A 188 9.26 7.67 -5.90
C MET A 188 8.59 8.66 -4.94
N MET A 189 8.16 8.20 -3.76
CA MET A 189 7.50 9.02 -2.75
C MET A 189 8.39 10.19 -2.33
N TYR A 190 9.70 9.96 -2.17
CA TYR A 190 10.68 11.00 -1.87
C TYR A 190 10.75 12.07 -2.97
N LEU A 191 10.93 11.69 -4.23
CA LEU A 191 11.05 12.64 -5.35
C LEU A 191 9.75 13.42 -5.56
N LEU A 192 8.60 12.76 -5.51
CA LEU A 192 7.29 13.41 -5.63
C LEU A 192 7.07 14.44 -4.50
N ARG A 193 7.49 14.12 -3.28
CA ARG A 193 7.44 15.06 -2.16
C ARG A 193 8.36 16.25 -2.40
N ARG A 194 9.62 16.00 -2.79
CA ARG A 194 10.62 17.05 -3.06
C ARG A 194 10.24 17.95 -4.23
N ALA A 195 9.60 17.40 -5.26
CA ALA A 195 9.06 18.19 -6.37
C ALA A 195 8.12 19.30 -5.88
N VAL A 196 7.30 19.02 -4.87
CA VAL A 196 6.43 20.04 -4.25
C VAL A 196 7.23 20.94 -3.31
N GLU A 197 8.00 20.36 -2.38
CA GLU A 197 8.67 21.10 -1.30
C GLU A 197 9.76 22.06 -1.79
N VAL A 198 10.54 21.64 -2.79
CA VAL A 198 11.72 22.37 -3.27
C VAL A 198 11.48 23.06 -4.60
N HIS A 199 10.76 22.39 -5.50
CA HIS A 199 10.61 22.88 -6.87
C HIS A 199 9.26 23.56 -7.12
N GLY A 200 8.33 23.54 -6.14
CA GLY A 200 7.00 24.15 -6.30
C GLY A 200 6.16 23.50 -7.40
N VAL A 201 6.45 22.26 -7.77
CA VAL A 201 5.74 21.52 -8.83
C VAL A 201 4.50 20.87 -8.24
N ALA A 202 3.34 21.48 -8.49
CA ALA A 202 2.04 21.00 -8.01
C ALA A 202 1.49 19.83 -8.85
N TRP A 203 2.28 18.78 -9.02
CA TRP A 203 1.92 17.61 -9.85
C TRP A 203 0.65 16.88 -9.38
N TYR A 204 0.24 17.08 -8.12
CA TYR A 204 -0.96 16.48 -7.52
C TYR A 204 -2.23 17.31 -7.76
N ASP A 205 -2.12 18.52 -8.32
CA ASP A 205 -3.26 19.40 -8.60
C ASP A 205 -3.79 19.14 -10.03
N PRO A 206 -5.05 18.68 -10.19
CA PRO A 206 -5.64 18.47 -11.51
C PRO A 206 -5.59 19.70 -12.41
N HIS A 207 -5.81 20.91 -11.86
CA HIS A 207 -5.81 22.14 -12.66
C HIS A 207 -4.41 22.52 -13.13
N TYR A 208 -3.38 22.23 -12.33
CA TYR A 208 -1.99 22.37 -12.76
C TYR A 208 -1.68 21.45 -13.95
N LEU A 209 -2.15 20.20 -13.89
CA LEU A 209 -1.95 19.20 -14.96
C LEU A 209 -2.72 19.52 -16.25
N GLN A 210 -3.88 20.16 -16.17
CA GLN A 210 -4.67 20.51 -17.35
C GLN A 210 -3.99 21.48 -18.33
N ARG A 211 -2.93 22.18 -17.90
CA ARG A 211 -2.20 23.12 -18.78
C ARG A 211 -1.54 22.44 -19.98
N TRP A 212 -1.37 21.11 -19.95
CA TRP A 212 -0.80 20.34 -21.06
C TRP A 212 -1.83 19.59 -21.90
N GLY A 213 -3.08 19.47 -21.44
CA GLY A 213 -4.08 18.60 -22.07
C GLY A 213 -3.50 17.21 -22.36
N ASN A 214 -3.48 16.82 -23.64
CA ASN A 214 -2.96 15.51 -24.09
C ASN A 214 -1.47 15.52 -24.46
N ASP A 215 -0.73 16.61 -24.24
CA ASP A 215 0.71 16.69 -24.56
C ASP A 215 1.57 16.05 -23.45
N ALA A 216 1.61 14.71 -23.47
CA ALA A 216 2.40 13.93 -22.51
C ALA A 216 3.91 14.23 -22.60
N ALA A 217 4.43 14.65 -23.75
CA ALA A 217 5.86 14.94 -23.90
C ALA A 217 6.24 16.24 -23.18
N ALA A 218 5.47 17.31 -23.40
CA ALA A 218 5.66 18.57 -22.70
C ALA A 218 5.42 18.43 -21.18
N ALA A 219 4.40 17.65 -20.79
CA ALA A 219 4.16 17.34 -19.38
C ALA A 219 5.32 16.56 -18.76
N THR A 220 5.89 15.58 -19.48
CA THR A 220 7.02 14.78 -18.99
C THR A 220 8.25 15.65 -18.70
N GLU A 221 8.61 16.56 -19.61
CA GLU A 221 9.76 17.43 -19.39
C GLU A 221 9.52 18.40 -18.22
N ALA A 222 8.31 18.94 -18.09
CA ALA A 222 8.00 19.83 -16.98
C ALA A 222 7.90 19.12 -15.62
N LEU A 223 7.56 17.83 -15.61
CA LEU A 223 7.53 16.97 -14.44
C LEU A 223 8.86 16.22 -14.23
N ARG A 224 9.94 16.61 -14.92
CA ARG A 224 11.25 15.94 -14.84
C ARG A 224 11.72 15.70 -13.40
N VAL A 225 11.59 16.70 -12.53
CA VAL A 225 12.01 16.61 -11.11
C VAL A 225 11.20 15.60 -10.29
N CYS A 226 10.00 15.21 -10.76
CA CYS A 226 9.18 14.18 -10.12
C CYS A 226 9.69 12.77 -10.41
N PHE A 227 10.40 12.58 -11.53
CA PHE A 227 10.67 11.24 -12.09
C PHE A 227 12.15 10.97 -12.34
N LEU A 228 13.03 11.94 -12.23
CA LEU A 228 14.46 11.73 -12.46
C LEU A 228 15.17 11.22 -11.20
N GLY A 229 15.66 9.98 -11.27
CA GLY A 229 16.45 9.37 -10.20
C GLY A 229 17.92 9.79 -10.19
N CYS A 230 18.76 9.03 -9.47
CA CYS A 230 20.18 9.35 -9.26
C CYS A 230 21.17 8.41 -9.96
N ALA A 231 22.38 8.96 -10.14
CA ALA A 231 23.70 8.40 -10.50
C ALA A 231 24.19 7.04 -9.97
N ALA A 232 23.68 6.68 -8.79
CA ALA A 232 24.59 6.29 -7.72
C ALA A 232 25.15 4.85 -7.82
N ASP A 233 24.54 4.00 -8.64
CA ASP A 233 25.01 2.64 -8.93
C ASP A 233 25.85 2.54 -10.23
N GLY A 234 26.12 3.66 -10.91
CA GLY A 234 26.84 3.70 -12.18
C GLY A 234 26.06 3.14 -13.38
N VAL A 235 24.79 2.76 -13.17
CA VAL A 235 23.88 2.13 -14.15
C VAL A 235 22.55 2.90 -14.26
N THR A 236 22.28 3.80 -13.31
CA THR A 236 21.15 4.75 -13.18
C THR A 236 21.77 6.16 -13.08
N PRO A 237 21.32 7.19 -13.84
CA PRO A 237 20.09 7.91 -13.58
C PRO A 237 19.17 7.73 -14.77
N LEU A 238 18.26 6.80 -14.64
CA LEU A 238 17.16 6.67 -15.56
C LEU A 238 15.97 7.44 -15.00
N TRP A 239 15.20 8.00 -15.91
CA TRP A 239 13.81 8.28 -15.66
C TRP A 239 13.17 7.11 -14.92
N MET A 240 12.28 7.42 -13.99
CA MET A 240 11.48 6.43 -13.28
C MET A 240 10.89 5.46 -14.30
N PRO A 241 10.91 4.14 -14.03
CA PRO A 241 10.34 3.17 -14.94
C PRO A 241 8.91 3.55 -15.32
N CYS A 242 8.60 3.43 -16.62
CA CYS A 242 7.33 3.82 -17.20
C CYS A 242 6.94 5.30 -16.94
N THR A 243 7.91 6.23 -16.93
CA THR A 243 7.63 7.66 -16.70
C THR A 243 6.56 8.20 -17.64
N ARG A 244 6.63 7.87 -18.94
CA ARG A 244 5.67 8.39 -19.91
C ARG A 244 4.25 7.94 -19.57
N GLU A 245 4.08 6.66 -19.26
CA GLU A 245 2.80 6.07 -18.87
C GLU A 245 2.30 6.68 -17.55
N ARG A 246 3.19 6.96 -16.59
CA ARG A 246 2.84 7.65 -15.34
C ARG A 246 2.31 9.05 -15.62
N VAL A 247 2.94 9.80 -16.51
CA VAL A 247 2.51 11.15 -16.90
C VAL A 247 1.18 11.10 -17.65
N GLU A 248 1.02 10.19 -18.61
CA GLU A 248 -0.24 9.99 -19.32
C GLU A 248 -1.38 9.64 -18.34
N LEU A 249 -1.10 8.82 -17.31
CA LEU A 249 -2.06 8.51 -16.25
C LEU A 249 -2.41 9.73 -15.38
N LEU A 250 -1.43 10.59 -15.04
CA LEU A 250 -1.70 11.83 -14.30
C LEU A 250 -2.64 12.74 -15.08
N LEU A 251 -2.37 12.95 -16.37
CA LEU A 251 -3.17 13.80 -17.24
C LEU A 251 -4.60 13.25 -17.37
N SER A 252 -4.74 11.97 -17.69
CA SER A 252 -6.05 11.29 -17.82
C SER A 252 -6.85 11.32 -16.51
N LEU A 253 -6.18 11.17 -15.36
CA LEU A 253 -6.84 11.24 -14.06
C LEU A 253 -7.25 12.67 -13.70
N ALA A 254 -6.42 13.67 -14.02
CA ALA A 254 -6.74 15.08 -13.84
C ALA A 254 -7.99 15.46 -14.64
N ASP A 255 -8.07 15.05 -15.91
CA ASP A 255 -9.26 15.25 -16.75
C ASP A 255 -10.50 14.61 -16.13
N ALA A 256 -10.41 13.35 -15.69
CA ALA A 256 -11.53 12.67 -15.05
C ALA A 256 -12.02 13.36 -13.76
N LEU A 257 -11.10 13.93 -12.96
CA LEU A 257 -11.44 14.68 -11.75
C LEU A 257 -12.15 16.00 -12.09
N VAL A 258 -11.63 16.74 -13.08
CA VAL A 258 -12.18 18.04 -13.48
C VAL A 258 -13.52 17.89 -14.21
N GLU A 259 -13.64 16.95 -15.15
CA GLU A 259 -14.89 16.67 -15.88
C GLU A 259 -16.05 16.30 -14.94
N ARG A 260 -15.72 15.58 -13.85
CA ARG A 260 -16.71 15.17 -12.83
C ARG A 260 -16.91 16.20 -11.74
N HIS A 261 -16.20 17.33 -11.79
CA HIS A 261 -16.18 18.35 -10.75
C HIS A 261 -15.97 17.75 -9.34
N THR A 262 -15.01 16.83 -9.23
CA THR A 262 -14.74 16.09 -8.00
C THR A 262 -13.26 16.13 -7.61
N SER A 263 -12.96 15.59 -6.44
CA SER A 263 -11.60 15.42 -5.92
C SER A 263 -11.55 14.14 -5.08
N PHE A 264 -10.35 13.63 -4.77
CA PHE A 264 -10.23 12.51 -3.83
C PHE A 264 -10.83 12.84 -2.47
N HIS A 265 -10.68 14.09 -2.01
CA HIS A 265 -11.32 14.56 -0.79
C HIS A 265 -12.85 14.59 -0.88
N ALA A 266 -13.42 15.03 -2.00
CA ALA A 266 -14.87 14.98 -2.22
C ALA A 266 -15.38 13.53 -2.21
N ILE A 267 -14.69 12.62 -2.92
CA ILE A 267 -14.98 11.19 -2.93
C ILE A 267 -14.94 10.60 -1.51
N LEU A 268 -13.91 10.94 -0.71
CA LEU A 268 -13.84 10.53 0.69
C LEU A 268 -15.05 11.04 1.47
N ARG A 269 -15.39 12.33 1.37
CA ARG A 269 -16.55 12.89 2.08
C ARG A 269 -17.86 12.17 1.73
N GLU A 270 -18.03 11.78 0.47
CA GLU A 270 -19.23 11.11 -0.04
C GLU A 270 -19.32 9.61 0.33
N CYS A 271 -18.20 8.97 0.70
CA CYS A 271 -18.19 7.52 0.95
C CYS A 271 -18.87 7.06 2.25
N GLY A 272 -19.30 8.00 3.09
CA GLY A 272 -20.00 7.71 4.35
C GLY A 272 -19.21 6.89 5.37
N GLY A 273 -17.88 6.89 5.28
CA GLY A 273 -17.00 6.16 6.20
C GLY A 273 -16.92 4.66 5.94
N CYS A 274 -17.26 4.22 4.72
CA CYS A 274 -17.11 2.84 4.28
C CYS A 274 -16.13 2.75 3.10
N VAL A 275 -15.26 1.74 3.13
CA VAL A 275 -14.38 1.35 2.03
C VAL A 275 -15.20 0.73 0.90
N PHE A 276 -16.09 -0.20 1.25
CA PHE A 276 -16.92 -0.97 0.33
C PHE A 276 -18.39 -0.51 0.39
N ALA A 277 -19.20 -0.95 -0.58
CA ALA A 277 -20.62 -0.70 -0.52
C ALA A 277 -21.24 -1.59 0.59
N SER A 278 -21.94 -0.97 1.55
CA SER A 278 -22.65 -1.73 2.58
C SER A 278 -23.77 -2.55 1.95
N THR A 279 -23.91 -3.82 2.36
CA THR A 279 -25.07 -4.65 2.01
C THR A 279 -26.40 -4.05 2.50
N ALA A 280 -26.36 -3.19 3.53
CA ALA A 280 -27.52 -2.47 4.06
C ALA A 280 -27.86 -1.19 3.25
N ALA A 281 -27.02 -0.76 2.30
CA ALA A 281 -27.22 0.45 1.51
C ALA A 281 -28.17 0.27 0.31
N ALA A 282 -29.02 -0.77 0.32
CA ALA A 282 -30.09 -0.97 -0.67
C ALA A 282 -31.14 0.16 -0.69
N ALA A 283 -31.09 1.10 0.26
CA ALA A 283 -32.09 2.17 0.40
C ALA A 283 -31.56 3.61 0.24
N GLY A 284 -30.28 3.85 -0.10
CA GLY A 284 -29.82 5.22 -0.38
C GLY A 284 -28.30 5.44 -0.43
N HIS A 285 -27.78 5.55 -1.66
CA HIS A 285 -26.66 6.37 -2.15
C HIS A 285 -25.31 6.50 -1.41
N VAL A 286 -25.05 5.86 -0.27
CA VAL A 286 -23.69 5.86 0.30
C VAL A 286 -22.82 4.86 -0.46
N GLY A 287 -22.20 5.32 -1.55
CA GLY A 287 -21.25 4.53 -2.31
C GLY A 287 -19.90 4.49 -1.58
N GLY A 288 -19.43 3.32 -1.17
CA GLY A 288 -18.11 3.19 -0.53
C GLY A 288 -16.97 3.77 -1.38
N LEU A 289 -15.83 4.03 -0.73
CA LEU A 289 -14.65 4.64 -1.34
C LEU A 289 -14.19 3.89 -2.61
N VAL A 290 -14.04 2.56 -2.51
CA VAL A 290 -13.56 1.71 -3.62
C VAL A 290 -14.48 1.78 -4.84
N PRO A 291 -15.81 1.58 -4.72
CA PRO A 291 -16.74 1.81 -5.82
C PRO A 291 -16.63 3.19 -6.46
N ALA A 292 -16.42 4.25 -5.66
CA ALA A 292 -16.28 5.60 -6.19
C ALA A 292 -14.98 5.79 -7.00
N LEU A 293 -13.86 5.22 -6.52
CA LEU A 293 -12.58 5.22 -7.25
C LEU A 293 -12.66 4.44 -8.58
N ILE A 294 -13.31 3.28 -8.59
CA ILE A 294 -13.53 2.49 -9.82
C ILE A 294 -14.36 3.29 -10.83
N ARG A 295 -15.39 4.01 -10.37
CA ARG A 295 -16.20 4.88 -11.25
C ARG A 295 -15.40 6.07 -11.74
N LEU A 296 -14.51 6.63 -10.92
CA LEU A 296 -13.71 7.81 -11.25
C LEU A 296 -12.84 7.54 -12.48
N HIS A 297 -12.02 6.48 -12.45
CA HIS A 297 -11.02 6.26 -13.49
C HIS A 297 -10.72 4.77 -13.71
N PRO A 298 -10.54 4.30 -14.97
CA PRO A 298 -10.23 2.89 -15.29
C PRO A 298 -8.99 2.33 -14.57
N ARG A 299 -8.08 3.21 -14.15
CA ARG A 299 -6.90 2.85 -13.35
C ARG A 299 -7.20 2.03 -12.09
N TYR A 300 -8.35 2.26 -11.48
CA TYR A 300 -8.81 1.55 -10.28
C TYR A 300 -9.59 0.27 -10.60
N SER A 301 -9.88 0.02 -11.89
CA SER A 301 -10.60 -1.16 -12.36
C SER A 301 -9.64 -2.33 -12.52
N ASP A 302 -9.58 -3.18 -11.51
CA ASP A 302 -8.60 -4.24 -11.41
C ASP A 302 -9.26 -5.58 -11.03
N PHE A 303 -9.43 -6.43 -12.04
CA PHE A 303 -10.18 -7.67 -11.96
C PHE A 303 -9.43 -8.79 -12.70
N ALA A 304 -9.38 -9.98 -12.08
CA ALA A 304 -8.81 -11.18 -12.66
C ALA A 304 -9.92 -12.12 -13.17
N GLN A 305 -9.67 -12.80 -14.29
CA GLN A 305 -10.59 -13.80 -14.84
C GLN A 305 -10.07 -15.20 -14.52
N VAL A 306 -10.83 -15.96 -13.73
CA VAL A 306 -10.45 -17.32 -13.32
C VAL A 306 -11.46 -18.32 -13.88
N PRO A 307 -11.05 -19.39 -14.59
CA PRO A 307 -11.97 -20.42 -15.04
C PRO A 307 -12.55 -21.18 -13.84
N VAL A 308 -13.86 -21.41 -13.86
CA VAL A 308 -14.57 -22.17 -12.81
C VAL A 308 -14.66 -23.63 -13.23
N CYS A 309 -13.99 -24.51 -12.48
CA CYS A 309 -14.18 -25.94 -12.63
C CYS A 309 -15.45 -26.37 -11.88
N ARG A 310 -16.59 -26.50 -12.58
CA ARG A 310 -17.77 -27.15 -11.99
C ARG A 310 -17.46 -28.62 -11.79
N SER A 311 -17.25 -29.01 -10.53
CA SER A 311 -17.13 -30.41 -10.14
C SER A 311 -18.51 -31.07 -10.24
N GLY A 312 -18.87 -31.56 -11.42
CA GLY A 312 -20.06 -32.40 -11.62
C GLY A 312 -20.84 -32.11 -12.89
N GLY A 313 -20.67 -32.99 -13.90
CA GLY A 313 -21.51 -33.05 -15.10
C GLY A 313 -20.71 -33.03 -16.40
N ALA A 314 -20.62 -34.16 -17.07
CA ALA A 314 -19.93 -34.37 -18.35
C ALA A 314 -20.66 -33.71 -19.54
N VAL A 315 -20.79 -32.39 -19.52
CA VAL A 315 -21.25 -31.63 -20.69
C VAL A 315 -20.12 -30.69 -21.11
N GLU A 316 -19.38 -31.13 -22.13
CA GLU A 316 -18.44 -30.29 -22.86
C GLU A 316 -19.21 -29.13 -23.50
N GLY A 317 -19.03 -27.92 -22.98
CA GLY A 317 -19.56 -26.71 -23.60
C GLY A 317 -19.69 -25.56 -22.61
N LEU A 318 -18.77 -24.60 -22.73
CA LEU A 318 -18.58 -23.37 -21.91
C LEU A 318 -17.88 -23.59 -20.56
N VAL A 319 -16.57 -23.27 -20.55
CA VAL A 319 -15.85 -22.94 -19.32
C VAL A 319 -16.41 -21.59 -18.84
N GLU A 320 -17.28 -21.62 -17.82
CA GLU A 320 -17.69 -20.40 -17.15
C GLU A 320 -16.47 -19.79 -16.45
N SER A 321 -16.15 -18.52 -16.75
CA SER A 321 -15.14 -17.76 -16.01
C SER A 321 -15.80 -16.98 -14.88
N CYS A 322 -15.14 -16.91 -13.73
CA CYS A 322 -15.50 -16.02 -12.64
C CYS A 322 -14.59 -14.80 -12.67
N THR A 323 -15.17 -13.62 -12.43
CA THR A 323 -14.42 -12.39 -12.24
C THR A 323 -14.10 -12.21 -10.76
N VAL A 324 -12.82 -12.14 -10.42
CA VAL A 324 -12.32 -11.90 -9.06
C VAL A 324 -11.84 -10.46 -8.95
N PRO A 325 -12.42 -9.62 -8.06
CA PRO A 325 -11.88 -8.29 -7.81
C PRO A 325 -10.52 -8.39 -7.12
N VAL A 326 -9.50 -7.74 -7.67
CA VAL A 326 -8.17 -7.63 -7.03
C VAL A 326 -8.01 -6.23 -6.44
N LEU A 327 -8.39 -5.20 -7.21
CA LEU A 327 -8.57 -3.81 -6.74
C LEU A 327 -7.37 -3.25 -5.97
N LYS A 328 -6.14 -3.59 -6.37
CA LYS A 328 -4.91 -3.24 -5.63
C LYS A 328 -4.87 -1.76 -5.26
N LEU A 329 -4.97 -0.88 -6.26
CA LEU A 329 -4.81 0.56 -6.02
C LEU A 329 -5.96 1.18 -5.24
N ALA A 330 -7.19 0.71 -5.45
CA ALA A 330 -8.33 1.24 -4.71
C ALA A 330 -8.23 0.86 -3.21
N GLN A 331 -7.76 -0.35 -2.91
CA GLN A 331 -7.47 -0.79 -1.54
C GLN A 331 -6.27 -0.03 -0.95
N LEU A 332 -5.21 0.18 -1.73
CA LEU A 332 -4.04 0.93 -1.30
C LEU A 332 -4.37 2.40 -1.00
N THR A 333 -5.26 3.03 -1.77
CA THR A 333 -5.77 4.38 -1.47
C THR A 333 -6.51 4.39 -0.13
N ALA A 334 -7.37 3.41 0.13
CA ALA A 334 -8.06 3.31 1.42
C ALA A 334 -7.07 3.14 2.59
N LEU A 335 -6.05 2.28 2.44
CA LEU A 335 -4.99 2.07 3.43
C LEU A 335 -4.18 3.35 3.69
N ALA A 336 -3.79 4.05 2.63
CA ALA A 336 -3.03 5.30 2.75
C ALA A 336 -3.82 6.35 3.55
N LEU A 337 -5.12 6.48 3.30
CA LEU A 337 -5.99 7.42 4.01
C LEU A 337 -6.25 6.99 5.47
N GLU A 338 -6.51 5.70 5.70
CA GLU A 338 -6.69 5.11 7.03
C GLU A 338 -5.47 5.34 7.93
N GLN A 339 -4.26 5.30 7.37
CA GLN A 339 -3.04 5.50 8.15
C GLN A 339 -2.62 6.97 8.24
N ALA A 340 -2.90 7.81 7.23
CA ALA A 340 -2.45 9.19 7.21
C ALA A 340 -3.36 10.15 7.99
N LEU A 341 -4.69 10.02 7.88
CA LEU A 341 -5.63 10.99 8.46
C LEU A 341 -5.69 10.92 10.00
N PRO A 342 -5.79 9.75 10.65
CA PRO A 342 -5.65 9.63 12.10
C PRO A 342 -4.35 10.22 12.65
N ALA A 343 -3.23 9.98 11.95
CA ALA A 343 -1.93 10.55 12.32
C ALA A 343 -1.94 12.08 12.19
N LEU A 344 -2.51 12.60 11.11
CA LEU A 344 -2.64 14.03 10.85
C LEU A 344 -3.47 14.72 11.95
N TRP A 345 -4.62 14.16 12.28
CA TRP A 345 -5.51 14.70 13.31
C TRP A 345 -4.88 14.66 14.69
N SER A 346 -4.17 13.58 15.02
CA SER A 346 -3.43 13.44 16.27
C SER A 346 -2.32 14.51 16.39
N CYS A 347 -1.53 14.72 15.33
CA CYS A 347 -0.51 15.78 15.30
C CYS A 347 -1.12 17.17 15.48
N ARG A 348 -2.22 17.49 14.78
CA ARG A 348 -2.89 18.79 14.91
C ARG A 348 -3.46 19.01 16.31
N ALA A 349 -4.15 18.02 16.87
CA ALA A 349 -4.67 18.08 18.23
C ALA A 349 -3.53 18.27 19.26
N ALA A 350 -2.38 17.63 19.04
CA ALA A 350 -1.22 17.79 19.89
C ALA A 350 -0.67 19.22 19.88
N CYS A 351 -0.60 19.87 18.71
CA CYS A 351 -0.13 21.25 18.54
C CYS A 351 -1.12 22.32 19.05
N SER A 352 -2.44 22.08 18.95
CA SER A 352 -3.43 23.03 19.46
C SER A 352 -3.54 23.05 20.98
N ALA A 353 -3.18 21.96 21.66
CA ALA A 353 -3.23 21.86 23.12
C ALA A 353 -2.09 22.59 23.85
N SER A 354 -1.02 23.00 23.15
CA SER A 354 0.10 23.74 23.74
C SER A 354 -0.12 25.26 23.82
N SER A 355 -1.16 25.79 23.19
CA SER A 355 -1.60 27.18 23.40
C SER A 355 -2.50 27.27 24.63
N GLU A 356 -2.25 28.25 25.51
CA GLU A 356 -3.02 28.48 26.74
C GLU A 356 -4.54 28.41 26.52
N PRO A 357 -5.31 27.91 27.51
CA PRO A 357 -6.75 27.75 27.38
C PRO A 357 -7.42 29.10 27.16
N ARG A 358 -7.87 29.32 25.91
CA ARG A 358 -8.69 30.49 25.56
C ARG A 358 -10.06 30.36 26.25
N PRO A 359 -10.61 31.43 26.86
CA PRO A 359 -11.88 31.34 27.57
C PRO A 359 -13.01 30.86 26.66
N SER A 360 -13.78 29.92 27.21
CA SER A 360 -14.98 29.25 26.71
C SER A 360 -15.66 29.89 25.48
N ALA A 361 -15.28 29.42 24.30
CA ALA A 361 -16.15 29.49 23.14
C ALA A 361 -17.33 28.51 23.37
N PRO A 362 -18.56 28.85 22.93
CA PRO A 362 -19.71 27.97 23.04
C PRO A 362 -19.42 26.61 22.37
N ALA A 363 -19.97 25.54 22.94
CA ALA A 363 -19.82 24.19 22.41
C ALA A 363 -20.18 24.18 20.91
N PRO A 364 -19.30 23.71 20.03
CA PRO A 364 -19.62 23.63 18.61
C PRO A 364 -20.86 22.76 18.41
N SER A 365 -21.69 23.13 17.44
CA SER A 365 -22.82 22.31 16.98
C SER A 365 -22.33 20.90 16.63
N ALA A 366 -23.23 19.92 16.74
CA ALA A 366 -22.92 18.54 16.40
C ALA A 366 -22.32 18.46 14.98
N PRO A 367 -21.29 17.62 14.72
CA PRO A 367 -20.64 17.61 13.42
C PRO A 367 -21.57 17.09 12.33
N ASP A 368 -21.74 17.87 11.28
CA ASP A 368 -22.73 17.63 10.23
C ASP A 368 -22.32 16.46 9.32
N SER A 369 -21.01 16.23 9.13
CA SER A 369 -20.48 15.14 8.32
C SER A 369 -19.88 13.97 9.12
N TRP A 370 -19.86 12.77 8.53
CA TRP A 370 -19.24 11.59 9.15
C TRP A 370 -17.73 11.79 9.39
N LEU A 371 -17.06 12.51 8.48
CA LEU A 371 -15.63 12.77 8.55
C LEU A 371 -15.29 13.71 9.71
N GLU A 372 -16.10 14.74 9.95
CA GLU A 372 -15.93 15.61 11.12
C GLU A 372 -16.22 14.86 12.43
N ARG A 373 -17.21 13.96 12.46
CA ARG A 373 -17.44 13.09 13.61
C ARG A 373 -16.23 12.20 13.90
N ARG A 374 -15.60 11.61 12.87
CA ARG A 374 -14.37 10.83 13.01
C ARG A 374 -13.21 11.69 13.51
N ARG A 375 -13.00 12.87 12.92
CA ARG A 375 -11.98 13.82 13.36
C ARG A 375 -12.15 14.21 14.83
N ALA A 376 -13.37 14.55 15.24
CA ALA A 376 -13.68 14.90 16.62
C ALA A 376 -13.42 13.74 17.59
N ALA A 377 -13.76 12.50 17.20
CA ALA A 377 -13.46 11.30 17.98
C ALA A 377 -11.95 11.08 18.18
N HIS A 378 -11.13 11.28 17.15
CA HIS A 378 -9.67 11.23 17.28
C HIS A 378 -9.12 12.33 18.18
N ALA A 379 -9.59 13.57 17.99
CA ALA A 379 -9.18 14.69 18.82
C ALA A 379 -9.51 14.43 20.30
N ALA A 380 -10.72 13.97 20.61
CA ALA A 380 -11.12 13.65 21.98
C ALA A 380 -10.19 12.59 22.63
N ARG A 381 -9.84 11.53 21.89
CA ARG A 381 -8.90 10.50 22.37
C ARG A 381 -7.51 11.06 22.67
N ALA A 382 -6.98 11.90 21.78
CA ALA A 382 -5.66 12.51 21.98
C ALA A 382 -5.61 13.37 23.26
N HIS A 383 -6.73 14.01 23.63
CA HIS A 383 -6.84 14.75 24.89
C HIS A 383 -6.88 13.81 26.11
N THR A 384 -7.66 12.71 26.04
CA THR A 384 -7.73 11.72 27.13
C THR A 384 -6.39 11.03 27.39
N ALA A 385 -5.63 10.71 26.34
CA ALA A 385 -4.30 10.11 26.47
C ALA A 385 -3.32 11.04 27.21
N LYS A 386 -3.36 12.35 26.93
CA LYS A 386 -2.51 13.35 27.61
C LYS A 386 -2.89 13.60 29.07
N SER A 387 -4.16 13.45 29.44
CA SER A 387 -4.61 13.75 30.82
C SER A 387 -4.24 12.69 31.85
N GLY A 388 -3.56 11.60 31.46
CA GLY A 388 -3.17 10.51 32.36
C GLY A 388 -4.36 9.82 33.04
N ALA A 389 -5.59 10.08 32.56
CA ALA A 389 -6.79 9.52 33.12
C ALA A 389 -6.82 8.03 32.73
N THR A 390 -6.75 7.17 33.74
CA THR A 390 -6.91 5.73 33.60
C THR A 390 -8.34 5.43 33.14
N ALA A 391 -8.57 5.46 31.82
CA ALA A 391 -9.80 4.94 31.25
C ALA A 391 -9.92 3.47 31.67
N THR A 392 -10.97 3.13 32.42
CA THR A 392 -11.24 1.79 32.96
C THR A 392 -11.61 0.75 31.90
N SER A 393 -11.49 1.08 30.61
CA SER A 393 -11.57 0.17 29.48
C SER A 393 -10.84 0.81 28.27
N PRO A 394 -9.98 0.07 27.54
CA PRO A 394 -9.37 0.59 26.31
C PRO A 394 -10.48 0.94 25.31
N LEU A 395 -10.65 2.24 25.01
CA LEU A 395 -11.56 2.67 23.97
C LEU A 395 -11.13 2.01 22.65
N PRO A 396 -12.00 1.23 21.97
CA PRO A 396 -11.65 0.54 20.72
C PRO A 396 -11.10 1.54 19.72
N SER A 397 -9.99 1.22 19.03
CA SER A 397 -9.37 2.11 18.06
C SER A 397 -10.42 2.64 17.08
N VAL A 398 -10.57 3.96 17.04
CA VAL A 398 -11.47 4.59 16.07
C VAL A 398 -10.66 4.63 14.77
N GLY A 399 -10.90 3.69 13.86
CA GLY A 399 -10.37 3.79 12.49
C GLY A 399 -11.07 4.90 11.71
N LEU A 400 -10.54 5.25 10.54
CA LEU A 400 -11.21 6.15 9.59
C LEU A 400 -12.44 5.44 9.01
N PHE A 401 -12.29 4.22 8.51
CA PHE A 401 -13.37 3.43 7.91
C PHE A 401 -13.96 2.40 8.88
N ALA A 402 -15.26 2.14 8.76
CA ALA A 402 -15.97 1.19 9.61
C ALA A 402 -15.74 -0.29 9.22
N ASP A 403 -15.45 -0.53 7.93
CA ASP A 403 -15.30 -1.84 7.30
C ASP A 403 -13.86 -2.07 6.80
N ILE A 404 -12.87 -1.43 7.44
CA ILE A 404 -11.45 -1.56 7.06
C ILE A 404 -10.95 -3.03 7.12
N ASP A 405 -11.53 -3.84 8.00
CA ASP A 405 -11.20 -5.27 8.16
C ASP A 405 -11.64 -6.14 6.96
N GLU A 406 -12.46 -5.59 6.08
CA GLU A 406 -12.88 -6.23 4.82
C GLU A 406 -11.85 -6.05 3.69
N LEU A 407 -10.81 -5.24 3.89
CA LEU A 407 -9.69 -5.15 2.96
C LEU A 407 -8.97 -6.50 2.85
N SER A 408 -8.31 -6.71 1.72
CA SER A 408 -7.31 -7.74 1.50
C SER A 408 -5.93 -7.11 1.33
N VAL A 409 -4.90 -7.94 1.20
CA VAL A 409 -3.55 -7.47 0.87
C VAL A 409 -3.53 -6.86 -0.53
N CYS A 410 -2.72 -5.83 -0.74
CA CYS A 410 -2.51 -5.18 -2.01
C CYS A 410 -1.49 -5.98 -2.83
N CYS A 411 -1.95 -7.02 -3.53
CA CYS A 411 -1.10 -7.93 -4.30
C CYS A 411 -0.21 -7.22 -5.33
N ASP A 412 1.01 -6.90 -4.92
CA ASP A 412 2.10 -6.42 -5.75
C ASP A 412 3.04 -7.59 -6.14
N TYR A 413 4.30 -7.32 -6.47
CA TYR A 413 5.28 -8.36 -6.79
C TYR A 413 6.09 -8.86 -5.58
N GLN A 414 6.07 -8.16 -4.43
CA GLN A 414 6.81 -8.54 -3.23
C GLN A 414 6.03 -9.50 -2.34
N ILE A 415 4.74 -9.27 -2.16
CA ILE A 415 3.88 -10.15 -1.35
C ILE A 415 3.86 -11.60 -1.87
N PRO A 416 3.62 -11.88 -3.18
CA PRO A 416 3.72 -13.25 -3.69
C PRO A 416 5.10 -13.86 -3.49
N ARG A 417 6.17 -13.07 -3.61
CA ARG A 417 7.54 -13.53 -3.37
C ARG A 417 7.72 -14.02 -1.93
N THR A 418 7.23 -13.26 -0.94
CA THR A 418 7.24 -13.67 0.47
C THR A 418 6.46 -14.95 0.71
N LEU A 419 5.23 -15.02 0.20
CA LEU A 419 4.37 -16.18 0.39
C LEU A 419 4.95 -17.44 -0.28
N ARG A 420 5.58 -17.29 -1.45
CA ARG A 420 6.31 -18.38 -2.12
C ARG A 420 7.50 -18.85 -1.30
N ALA A 421 8.32 -17.93 -0.81
CA ALA A 421 9.48 -18.25 0.04
C ALA A 421 9.07 -18.90 1.37
N ALA A 422 7.88 -18.59 1.89
CA ALA A 422 7.30 -19.22 3.07
C ALA A 422 6.60 -20.57 2.78
N GLY A 423 6.53 -21.02 1.52
CA GLY A 423 5.80 -22.23 1.12
C GLY A 423 4.27 -22.10 1.16
N LEU A 424 3.73 -20.91 1.46
CA LEU A 424 2.29 -20.62 1.46
C LEU A 424 1.69 -20.43 0.06
N LEU A 425 2.56 -20.36 -0.95
CA LEU A 425 2.21 -20.25 -2.36
C LEU A 425 3.17 -21.12 -3.17
N VAL A 426 2.65 -22.14 -3.86
CA VAL A 426 3.45 -23.10 -4.63
C VAL A 426 3.07 -22.98 -6.09
N TYR A 427 4.04 -22.72 -6.96
CA TYR A 427 3.83 -22.69 -8.41
C TYR A 427 4.02 -24.09 -9.00
N ASP A 428 3.31 -24.40 -10.08
CA ASP A 428 3.67 -25.56 -10.90
C ASP A 428 5.03 -25.37 -11.60
N ASP A 429 5.55 -26.43 -12.20
CA ASP A 429 6.90 -26.41 -12.80
C ASP A 429 7.05 -25.33 -13.87
N HIS A 430 5.99 -25.08 -14.66
CA HIS A 430 5.99 -24.07 -15.72
C HIS A 430 6.07 -22.65 -15.16
N LEU A 431 5.18 -22.30 -14.22
CA LEU A 431 5.16 -20.97 -13.62
C LEU A 431 6.39 -20.71 -12.74
N ALA A 432 6.85 -21.72 -12.00
CA ALA A 432 8.10 -21.65 -11.24
C ALA A 432 9.28 -21.34 -12.17
N TRP A 433 9.41 -22.11 -13.26
CA TRP A 433 10.47 -21.88 -14.25
C TRP A 433 10.40 -20.48 -14.85
N ALA A 434 9.21 -20.01 -15.25
CA ALA A 434 9.04 -18.69 -15.82
C ALA A 434 9.48 -17.56 -14.86
N VAL A 435 9.09 -17.65 -13.59
CA VAL A 435 9.48 -16.66 -12.57
C VAL A 435 10.98 -16.72 -12.28
N ASP A 436 11.55 -17.91 -12.13
CA ASP A 436 12.96 -18.07 -11.74
C ASP A 436 13.94 -17.67 -12.87
N HIS A 437 13.48 -17.75 -14.12
CA HIS A 437 14.25 -17.31 -15.30
C HIS A 437 13.91 -15.89 -15.76
N HIS A 438 13.17 -15.12 -14.95
CA HIS A 438 12.75 -13.75 -15.27
C HIS A 438 12.05 -13.64 -16.63
N ILE A 439 11.21 -14.62 -16.96
CA ILE A 439 10.36 -14.56 -18.14
C ILE A 439 9.29 -13.48 -17.91
N LEU A 440 9.19 -12.55 -18.85
CA LEU A 440 8.18 -11.50 -18.78
C LEU A 440 6.79 -12.11 -18.99
N LEU A 441 5.93 -12.05 -17.97
CA LEU A 441 4.55 -12.53 -18.07
C LEU A 441 3.67 -11.50 -18.80
N ALA A 442 2.70 -11.98 -19.56
CA ALA A 442 1.69 -11.12 -20.18
C ALA A 442 0.67 -10.65 -19.12
N PRO A 443 0.30 -9.35 -19.08
CA PRO A 443 -0.78 -8.87 -18.21
C PRO A 443 -2.09 -9.63 -18.47
N GLY A 444 -2.74 -10.12 -17.41
CA GLY A 444 -3.99 -10.90 -17.51
C GLY A 444 -3.83 -12.31 -18.07
N SER A 445 -2.58 -12.81 -18.22
CA SER A 445 -2.31 -14.21 -18.53
C SER A 445 -2.79 -15.15 -17.42
N ALA A 446 -2.85 -16.45 -17.73
CA ALA A 446 -3.16 -17.46 -16.73
C ALA A 446 -2.10 -17.44 -15.62
N GLU A 447 -0.82 -17.29 -15.96
CA GLU A 447 0.31 -17.19 -15.05
C GLU A 447 0.19 -15.98 -14.11
N GLU A 448 0.00 -14.77 -14.64
CA GLU A 448 -0.15 -13.56 -13.83
C GLU A 448 -1.41 -13.60 -12.96
N THR A 449 -2.52 -14.10 -13.51
CA THR A 449 -3.77 -14.30 -12.76
C THR A 449 -3.61 -15.32 -11.63
N SER A 450 -2.88 -16.42 -11.88
CA SER A 450 -2.58 -17.46 -10.89
C SER A 450 -1.90 -16.83 -9.67
N ILE A 451 -0.84 -16.05 -9.92
CA ILE A 451 -0.05 -15.41 -8.87
C ILE A 451 -0.95 -14.48 -8.04
N ARG A 452 -1.73 -13.62 -8.70
CA ARG A 452 -2.54 -12.59 -8.02
C ARG A 452 -3.63 -13.16 -7.15
N VAL A 453 -4.45 -14.03 -7.73
CA VAL A 453 -5.59 -14.57 -7.01
C VAL A 453 -5.12 -15.53 -5.91
N ALA A 454 -4.12 -16.37 -6.18
CA ALA A 454 -3.58 -17.26 -5.16
C ALA A 454 -2.89 -16.50 -4.01
N THR A 455 -2.27 -15.34 -4.28
CA THR A 455 -1.74 -14.46 -3.23
C THR A 455 -2.84 -13.96 -2.29
N LEU A 456 -3.98 -13.51 -2.84
CA LEU A 456 -5.12 -13.08 -2.02
C LEU A 456 -5.65 -14.23 -1.14
N VAL A 457 -5.76 -15.44 -1.68
CA VAL A 457 -6.21 -16.61 -0.92
C VAL A 457 -5.20 -17.00 0.17
N ALA A 458 -3.91 -17.06 -0.18
CA ALA A 458 -2.84 -17.41 0.75
C ALA A 458 -2.77 -16.41 1.91
N ALA A 459 -2.88 -15.11 1.64
CA ALA A 459 -2.91 -14.08 2.66
C ALA A 459 -4.16 -14.17 3.56
N ASP A 460 -5.37 -14.42 3.01
CA ASP A 460 -6.57 -14.60 3.84
C ASP A 460 -6.48 -15.85 4.72
N ARG A 461 -5.93 -16.96 4.21
CA ARG A 461 -5.67 -18.18 5.00
C ARG A 461 -4.66 -17.94 6.11
N LEU A 462 -3.55 -17.27 5.81
CA LEU A 462 -2.53 -16.91 6.81
C LEU A 462 -3.12 -16.02 7.90
N MET A 463 -3.84 -14.97 7.52
CA MET A 463 -4.52 -14.10 8.48
C MET A 463 -5.54 -14.86 9.34
N GLY A 464 -6.33 -15.75 8.73
CA GLY A 464 -7.26 -16.61 9.45
C GLY A 464 -6.56 -17.53 10.45
N HIS A 465 -5.40 -18.06 10.10
CA HIS A 465 -4.56 -18.87 10.99
C HIS A 465 -4.00 -18.02 12.16
N LEU A 466 -3.46 -16.84 11.88
CA LEU A 466 -2.90 -15.94 12.90
C LEU A 466 -3.96 -15.43 13.89
N ASN A 467 -5.20 -15.25 13.41
CA ASN A 467 -6.32 -14.75 14.22
C ASN A 467 -7.14 -15.86 14.88
N ALA A 468 -6.87 -17.14 14.58
CA ALA A 468 -7.50 -18.24 15.29
C ALA A 468 -7.00 -18.24 16.74
N ALA A 469 -7.91 -18.23 17.71
CA ALA A 469 -7.53 -18.36 19.10
C ALA A 469 -6.72 -19.66 19.30
N PRO A 470 -5.68 -19.67 20.16
CA PRO A 470 -5.04 -20.92 20.57
C PRO A 470 -6.10 -21.74 21.32
N THR A 471 -6.81 -22.58 20.57
CA THR A 471 -7.63 -23.64 21.14
C THR A 471 -6.66 -24.50 21.92
N GLY A 472 -6.90 -24.63 23.23
CA GLY A 472 -5.97 -25.20 24.21
C GLY A 472 -5.54 -26.62 23.91
N SER A 473 -4.62 -26.77 22.96
CA SER A 473 -3.96 -28.02 22.61
C SER A 473 -2.69 -28.14 23.44
N ALA A 474 -2.60 -29.27 24.13
CA ALA A 474 -1.63 -29.60 25.17
C ALA A 474 -0.22 -29.94 24.63
N ASP A 475 0.08 -29.65 23.37
CA ASP A 475 1.39 -29.91 22.79
C ASP A 475 2.22 -28.64 22.78
N GLY A 476 3.08 -28.56 23.79
CA GLY A 476 3.89 -27.40 24.12
C GLY A 476 4.91 -27.00 23.05
N ALA A 477 5.28 -25.72 23.16
CA ALA A 477 6.33 -24.98 22.45
C ALA A 477 5.91 -24.26 21.15
N ALA A 478 5.21 -23.13 21.29
CA ALA A 478 5.60 -21.86 20.67
C ALA A 478 4.76 -20.67 21.20
N CYS A 479 5.46 -19.63 21.68
CA CYS A 479 5.03 -18.23 21.74
C CYS A 479 3.75 -17.91 22.54
N ALA A 480 3.71 -18.25 23.83
CA ALA A 480 2.79 -17.57 24.75
C ALA A 480 3.25 -16.13 24.95
N ALA A 481 2.49 -15.16 24.43
CA ALA A 481 2.63 -13.75 24.80
C ALA A 481 2.25 -13.58 26.28
N PRO A 482 2.95 -12.72 27.05
CA PRO A 482 2.77 -12.61 28.49
C PRO A 482 1.38 -12.17 28.98
N ASP A 483 0.48 -11.71 28.09
CA ASP A 483 -0.85 -11.17 28.47
C ASP A 483 -2.07 -11.94 27.93
N GLY A 484 -1.93 -13.19 27.47
CA GLY A 484 -3.07 -14.10 27.27
C GLY A 484 -4.09 -13.75 26.16
N GLN A 485 -3.94 -12.62 25.47
CA GLN A 485 -4.73 -12.27 24.29
C GLN A 485 -3.90 -12.56 23.04
N ALA A 486 -4.36 -13.50 22.20
CA ALA A 486 -3.75 -13.70 20.90
C ALA A 486 -3.83 -12.39 20.10
N PRO A 487 -2.70 -11.86 19.59
CA PRO A 487 -2.71 -10.58 18.90
C PRO A 487 -3.57 -10.66 17.65
N PHE A 488 -4.61 -9.83 17.58
CA PHE A 488 -5.39 -9.65 16.36
C PHE A 488 -4.50 -9.06 15.27
N CYS A 489 -4.29 -9.83 14.20
CA CYS A 489 -3.60 -9.41 12.99
C CYS A 489 -4.59 -8.70 12.06
N ALA A 490 -4.49 -7.37 12.02
CA ALA A 490 -5.20 -6.56 11.04
C ALA A 490 -4.51 -6.65 9.67
N VAL A 491 -5.30 -6.57 8.60
CA VAL A 491 -4.81 -6.76 7.22
C VAL A 491 -3.72 -5.77 6.82
N HIS A 492 -3.78 -4.52 7.27
CA HIS A 492 -2.77 -3.52 6.94
C HIS A 492 -1.40 -3.82 7.58
N HIS A 493 -1.38 -4.45 8.76
CA HIS A 493 -0.14 -4.91 9.38
C HIS A 493 0.45 -6.10 8.61
N LEU A 494 -0.41 -7.04 8.19
CA LEU A 494 -0.01 -8.19 7.40
C LEU A 494 0.52 -7.78 6.02
N ASP A 495 -0.17 -6.87 5.36
CA ASP A 495 0.21 -6.31 4.06
C ASP A 495 1.63 -5.72 4.11
N TYR A 496 1.86 -4.81 5.06
CA TYR A 496 3.18 -4.20 5.26
C TYR A 496 4.24 -5.25 5.62
N ALA A 497 3.95 -6.18 6.52
CA ALA A 497 4.92 -7.20 6.94
C ALA A 497 5.33 -8.11 5.77
N LEU A 498 4.37 -8.58 4.98
CA LEU A 498 4.64 -9.40 3.79
C LEU A 498 5.45 -8.61 2.76
N TRP A 499 5.09 -7.35 2.50
CA TRP A 499 5.81 -6.47 1.60
C TRP A 499 7.26 -6.23 2.05
N TYR A 500 7.45 -5.87 3.32
CA TYR A 500 8.74 -5.55 3.91
C TYR A 500 9.69 -6.77 3.89
N VAL A 501 9.20 -7.94 4.33
CA VAL A 501 9.98 -9.18 4.34
C VAL A 501 10.35 -9.59 2.92
N GLY A 502 9.41 -9.52 1.98
CA GLY A 502 9.64 -9.88 0.58
C GLY A 502 10.69 -9.02 -0.08
N ARG A 503 10.72 -7.73 0.29
CA ARG A 503 11.65 -6.76 -0.25
C ARG A 503 13.05 -6.89 0.33
N TYR A 504 13.17 -7.07 1.65
CA TYR A 504 14.45 -6.88 2.35
C TYR A 504 15.03 -8.14 2.99
N MET A 505 14.22 -9.16 3.27
CA MET A 505 14.63 -10.30 4.10
C MET A 505 14.61 -11.64 3.36
N VAL A 506 13.86 -11.74 2.27
CA VAL A 506 13.83 -12.93 1.43
C VAL A 506 15.07 -12.99 0.54
N SER A 507 15.69 -14.17 0.46
CA SER A 507 16.87 -14.44 -0.39
C SER A 507 16.66 -13.97 -1.82
N SER A 508 17.73 -13.50 -2.47
CA SER A 508 17.71 -13.15 -3.89
C SER A 508 17.37 -14.31 -4.81
N ASP A 509 17.50 -15.56 -4.34
CA ASP A 509 17.13 -16.76 -5.11
C ASP A 509 15.63 -16.91 -5.25
N ALA A 510 14.85 -16.45 -4.28
CA ALA A 510 13.40 -16.36 -4.41
C ALA A 510 13.06 -15.15 -5.28
N ARG A 511 12.92 -15.36 -6.59
CA ARG A 511 12.60 -14.30 -7.55
C ARG A 511 11.14 -13.87 -7.45
N HIS A 512 10.89 -12.60 -7.76
CA HIS A 512 9.54 -12.10 -8.03
C HIS A 512 9.24 -12.23 -9.53
N HIS A 513 7.97 -12.36 -9.87
CA HIS A 513 7.54 -12.40 -11.27
C HIS A 513 7.72 -11.03 -11.93
N LEU A 514 8.01 -11.02 -13.22
CA LEU A 514 8.08 -9.79 -14.01
C LEU A 514 6.82 -9.69 -14.87
N CYS A 515 6.11 -8.57 -14.76
CA CYS A 515 4.94 -8.28 -15.58
C CYS A 515 4.82 -6.77 -15.73
N ARG A 516 4.66 -6.29 -16.98
CA ARG A 516 4.39 -4.88 -17.28
C ARG A 516 2.88 -4.61 -17.24
N THR A 517 2.29 -4.72 -16.06
CA THR A 517 0.92 -4.28 -15.85
C THR A 517 0.95 -2.96 -15.13
N VAL A 518 -0.05 -2.12 -15.40
CA VAL A 518 -0.26 -0.92 -14.61
C VAL A 518 -0.48 -1.30 -13.12
N MET A 519 -0.83 -2.54 -12.78
CA MET A 519 -1.06 -2.93 -11.38
C MET A 519 0.23 -3.24 -10.59
N TYR A 520 1.39 -3.42 -11.23
CA TYR A 520 2.66 -3.78 -10.58
C TYR A 520 3.70 -2.74 -10.77
#